data_AF-A0A8S9YIX7-F1
#
_entry.id   AF-A0A8S9YIX7-F1
#
_cell.length_a   1.000
_cell.length_b   1.000
_cell.length_c   1.000
_cell.angle_alpha   90.00
_cell.angle_beta   90.00
_cell.angle_gamma   90.00
#
_symmetry.space_group_name_H-M   'P 1'
#
loop_
_entity.id
_entity.type
_entity.pdbx_description
1 polymer ?
#
loop_
_entity_poly.entity_id
_entity_poly.type
_entity_poly.pdbx_seq_one_letter_code
_entity_poly.pdbx_strand_id
1 'polypeptide(L)'
;MIVALIVDDNVANTPGNELRKKSVEEVKLACERANAELTIVPYEGVAQNKADFLDRVYNSDVLILDMSVKIQQGVLLYTLSVRETMKLFDNIVLVTFPPGKTTEEVARLRAMRRRLDDPELLSPEILLNMLLSYRECEDYKSMVKLIDDVRSLRIPSASVDSDVFTYYYAFALNGRRLKGDREKALQKITELLKTSKNPSADMYGLLGRIHKDRFLESQYKDEEALQLAIESYRNGFKSVPNEYLGVNLATLLVCSGQDLSSSLELRTVCNTLNRRMGLKGDVSKLTDYWDLATLFEIRVLSEEYFSAVDVLDKMFSMEPPAWQLSSTMRNINLICHFRRRLPLNSRTRRSRKLFDFWTEFLADVDRSDCNVTKTDASSTVHCVRQDDDHVFYLEDIKGISMTKQRSVYLFTVFYSLDFTFKFSCENVREQFCSVVRDQFLSEEQLGDLVLEDSSTAPLEFEYENDERELGRGSFGVVYVGRLVTSQRKIAIKEIPADDSSQFQEVVEEIRLHSRLAHPNIVCYLGAVLQDGHLKILMELVPGGSLTSLLKKYGPLKEPAVAEYSEQILQGLNYLVR
;
A
#
# COMPACT_ATOMS: atom_id res chain seq x y z
N MET A 1 -23.62 -9.02 6.13
CA MET A 1 -22.78 -8.05 6.83
C MET A 1 -22.69 -8.47 8.28
N ILE A 2 -21.47 -8.72 8.77
CA ILE A 2 -21.16 -9.15 10.13
C ILE A 2 -20.76 -7.90 10.92
N VAL A 3 -21.48 -7.61 12.01
CA VAL A 3 -21.20 -6.48 12.90
C VAL A 3 -20.69 -7.03 14.22
N ALA A 4 -19.52 -6.59 14.68
CA ALA A 4 -19.04 -6.89 16.03
C ALA A 4 -19.25 -5.68 16.93
N LEU A 5 -19.88 -5.87 18.10
CA LEU A 5 -20.01 -4.84 19.12
C LEU A 5 -19.21 -5.24 20.35
N ILE A 6 -18.16 -4.48 20.69
CA ILE A 6 -17.41 -4.66 21.94
C ILE A 6 -18.06 -3.83 23.04
N VAL A 7 -18.54 -4.51 24.07
CA VAL A 7 -19.18 -3.89 25.24
C VAL A 7 -18.82 -4.64 26.52
N ASP A 8 -18.83 -3.93 27.64
CA ASP A 8 -18.67 -4.52 28.97
C ASP A 8 -20.02 -4.59 29.69
N ASP A 9 -20.52 -5.81 29.87
CA ASP A 9 -21.78 -6.11 30.57
C ASP A 9 -21.64 -6.13 32.10
N ASN A 10 -20.42 -6.16 32.65
CA ASN A 10 -20.16 -6.36 34.08
C ASN A 10 -20.17 -5.06 34.91
N VAL A 11 -20.34 -3.89 34.29
CA VAL A 11 -20.17 -2.62 35.00
C VAL A 11 -21.44 -2.16 35.71
N ALA A 12 -21.89 -2.96 36.68
CA ALA A 12 -23.12 -2.73 37.45
C ALA A 12 -23.15 -1.40 38.22
N ASN A 13 -22.02 -0.74 38.46
CA ASN A 13 -21.91 0.44 39.35
C ASN A 13 -21.40 1.75 38.69
N THR A 14 -21.40 1.88 37.36
CA THR A 14 -20.91 3.12 36.71
C THR A 14 -22.03 4.11 36.41
N PRO A 15 -21.88 5.41 36.71
CA PRO A 15 -22.81 6.44 36.25
C PRO A 15 -22.96 6.39 34.72
N GLY A 16 -24.21 6.36 34.21
CA GLY A 16 -24.50 6.25 32.78
C GLY A 16 -24.75 4.82 32.26
N ASN A 17 -24.72 3.80 33.13
CA ASN A 17 -25.00 2.41 32.75
C ASN A 17 -26.39 2.22 32.09
N GLU A 18 -27.42 2.93 32.54
CA GLU A 18 -28.76 2.86 31.90
C GLU A 18 -28.74 3.41 30.46
N LEU A 19 -28.01 4.49 30.22
CA LEU A 19 -27.86 5.05 28.86
C LEU A 19 -27.03 4.12 27.97
N ARG A 20 -25.95 3.52 28.50
CA ARG A 20 -25.16 2.52 27.77
C ARG A 20 -25.99 1.31 27.38
N LYS A 21 -26.82 0.78 28.29
CA LYS A 21 -27.74 -0.33 28.02
C LYS A 21 -28.72 0.00 26.90
N LYS A 22 -29.33 1.19 26.93
CA LYS A 22 -30.20 1.67 25.84
C LYS A 22 -29.47 1.77 24.51
N SER A 23 -28.24 2.33 24.50
CA SER A 23 -27.44 2.41 23.27
C SER A 23 -27.15 1.02 22.67
N VAL A 24 -26.90 0.01 23.51
CA VAL A 24 -26.72 -1.38 23.05
C VAL A 24 -28.02 -1.96 22.49
N GLU A 25 -29.17 -1.68 23.10
CA GLU A 25 -30.49 -2.11 22.61
C GLU A 25 -30.83 -1.47 21.25
N GLU A 26 -30.50 -0.20 21.06
CA GLU A 26 -30.68 0.50 19.78
C GLU A 26 -29.79 -0.07 18.68
N VAL A 27 -28.53 -0.39 18.98
CA VAL A 27 -27.61 -1.03 18.02
C VAL A 27 -28.14 -2.40 17.59
N LYS A 28 -28.69 -3.19 18.53
CA LYS A 28 -29.35 -4.47 18.21
C LYS A 28 -30.50 -4.28 17.24
N LEU A 29 -31.40 -3.34 17.54
CA LEU A 29 -32.57 -3.05 16.70
C LEU A 29 -32.17 -2.54 15.31
N ALA A 30 -31.12 -1.71 15.23
CA ALA A 30 -30.58 -1.23 13.95
C ALA A 30 -30.01 -2.37 13.10
N CYS A 31 -29.28 -3.31 13.71
CA CYS A 31 -28.76 -4.49 13.00
C CYS A 31 -29.88 -5.40 12.49
N GLU A 32 -30.94 -5.62 13.29
CA GLU A 32 -32.11 -6.41 12.88
C GLU A 32 -32.81 -5.81 11.65
N ARG A 33 -33.05 -4.49 11.67
CA ARG A 33 -33.70 -3.79 10.54
C ARG A 33 -32.85 -3.77 9.28
N ALA A 34 -31.53 -3.73 9.44
CA ALA A 34 -30.57 -3.81 8.35
C ALA A 34 -30.31 -5.22 7.83
N ASN A 35 -30.92 -6.25 8.43
CA ASN A 35 -30.63 -7.66 8.16
C ASN A 35 -29.12 -7.98 8.28
N ALA A 36 -28.47 -7.39 9.29
CA ALA A 36 -27.07 -7.56 9.62
C ALA A 36 -26.89 -8.55 10.80
N GLU A 37 -25.86 -9.38 10.73
CA GLU A 37 -25.55 -10.36 11.77
C GLU A 37 -24.73 -9.70 12.88
N LEU A 38 -25.37 -9.40 14.01
CA LEU A 38 -24.73 -8.77 15.16
C LEU A 38 -24.11 -9.82 16.10
N THR A 39 -22.82 -9.69 16.36
CA THR A 39 -22.08 -10.45 17.36
C THR A 39 -21.64 -9.53 18.50
N ILE A 40 -22.09 -9.83 19.72
CA ILE A 40 -21.66 -9.11 20.92
C ILE A 40 -20.39 -9.76 21.45
N VAL A 41 -19.36 -8.95 21.66
CA VAL A 41 -18.04 -9.37 22.12
C VAL A 41 -17.80 -8.77 23.52
N PRO A 42 -17.70 -9.60 24.57
CA PRO A 42 -17.40 -9.12 25.91
C PRO A 42 -16.01 -8.49 25.99
N TYR A 43 -15.91 -7.31 26.59
CA TYR A 43 -14.63 -6.62 26.81
C TYR A 43 -13.56 -7.53 27.46
N GLU A 44 -13.93 -8.29 28.50
CA GLU A 44 -12.99 -9.22 29.17
C GLU A 44 -12.32 -10.20 28.21
N GLY A 45 -13.05 -10.68 27.19
CA GLY A 45 -12.51 -11.61 26.20
C GLY A 45 -11.42 -10.96 25.34
N VAL A 46 -11.64 -9.69 24.99
CA VAL A 46 -10.69 -8.88 24.20
C VAL A 46 -9.50 -8.49 25.05
N ALA A 47 -9.72 -8.04 26.30
CA ALA A 47 -8.66 -7.67 27.24
C ALA A 47 -7.74 -8.83 27.62
N GLN A 48 -8.27 -10.06 27.65
CA GLN A 48 -7.48 -11.29 27.88
C GLN A 48 -6.87 -11.87 26.60
N ASN A 49 -6.98 -11.16 25.47
CA ASN A 49 -6.42 -11.55 24.18
C ASN A 49 -6.85 -12.97 23.72
N LYS A 50 -8.11 -13.34 23.99
CA LYS A 50 -8.64 -14.68 23.65
C LYS A 50 -8.97 -14.76 22.16
N ALA A 51 -8.42 -15.76 21.49
CA ALA A 51 -8.54 -15.97 20.04
C ALA A 51 -9.99 -15.90 19.53
N ASP A 52 -10.91 -16.65 20.13
CA ASP A 52 -12.31 -16.71 19.68
C ASP A 52 -13.03 -15.34 19.66
N PHE A 53 -12.65 -14.41 20.53
CA PHE A 53 -13.24 -13.07 20.60
C PHE A 53 -12.54 -12.11 19.64
N LEU A 54 -11.22 -12.21 19.50
CA LEU A 54 -10.46 -11.43 18.54
C LEU A 54 -10.80 -11.80 17.10
N ASP A 55 -11.03 -13.08 16.82
CA ASP A 55 -11.46 -13.54 15.50
C ASP A 55 -12.80 -12.92 15.10
N ARG A 56 -13.75 -12.78 16.04
CA ARG A 56 -15.02 -12.09 15.77
C ARG A 56 -14.82 -10.60 15.53
N VAL A 57 -13.89 -9.99 16.25
CA VAL A 57 -13.55 -8.57 16.10
C VAL A 57 -12.88 -8.31 14.76
N TYR A 58 -11.85 -9.09 14.37
CA TYR A 58 -11.08 -8.84 13.15
C TYR A 58 -11.75 -9.35 11.88
N ASN A 59 -12.67 -10.32 11.96
CA ASN A 59 -13.45 -10.79 10.80
C ASN A 59 -14.81 -10.11 10.64
N SER A 60 -15.17 -9.16 11.50
CA SER A 60 -16.39 -8.37 11.30
C SER A 60 -16.21 -7.37 10.14
N ASP A 61 -17.27 -7.12 9.38
CA ASP A 61 -17.31 -6.08 8.35
C ASP A 61 -17.32 -4.70 9.02
N VAL A 62 -18.12 -4.54 10.07
CA VAL A 62 -18.20 -3.29 10.87
C VAL A 62 -17.89 -3.59 12.33
N LEU A 63 -16.97 -2.84 12.92
CA LEU A 63 -16.67 -2.91 14.35
C LEU A 63 -17.28 -1.71 15.09
N ILE A 64 -18.04 -1.98 16.14
CA ILE A 64 -18.60 -0.97 17.04
C ILE A 64 -17.92 -1.09 18.40
N LEU A 65 -17.37 0.01 18.91
CA LEU A 65 -16.60 0.07 20.15
C LEU A 65 -17.28 0.99 21.17
N ASP A 66 -17.62 0.48 22.35
CA ASP A 66 -18.03 1.33 23.46
C ASP A 66 -16.80 1.85 24.23
N MET A 67 -16.47 3.13 24.00
CA MET A 67 -15.34 3.83 24.61
C MET A 67 -15.72 4.65 25.85
N SER A 68 -16.91 4.45 26.40
CA SER A 68 -17.44 5.22 27.52
C SER A 68 -16.65 5.00 28.83
N VAL A 69 -15.99 3.86 28.99
CA VAL A 69 -15.25 3.50 30.21
C VAL A 69 -13.77 3.80 30.03
N LYS A 70 -13.27 4.82 30.75
CA LYS A 70 -11.89 5.32 30.64
C LYS A 70 -10.81 4.24 30.80
N ILE A 71 -11.00 3.29 31.71
CA ILE A 71 -10.02 2.22 31.99
C ILE A 71 -9.91 1.23 30.81
N GLN A 72 -10.96 1.11 29.99
CA GLN A 72 -11.02 0.18 28.85
C GLN A 72 -10.43 0.75 27.57
N GLN A 73 -10.35 2.09 27.48
CA GLN A 73 -9.94 2.81 26.28
C GLN A 73 -8.56 2.38 25.77
N GLY A 74 -7.60 2.05 26.64
CA GLY A 74 -6.27 1.62 26.21
C GLY A 74 -6.30 0.33 25.39
N VAL A 75 -7.02 -0.69 25.87
CA VAL A 75 -7.16 -1.99 25.19
C VAL A 75 -7.98 -1.83 23.91
N LEU A 76 -9.09 -1.08 23.96
CA LEU A 76 -9.95 -0.88 22.80
C LEU A 76 -9.28 -0.07 21.69
N LEU A 77 -8.47 0.94 22.04
CA LEU A 77 -7.67 1.69 21.06
C LEU A 77 -6.58 0.83 20.43
N TYR A 78 -5.96 -0.07 21.21
CA TYR A 78 -5.01 -1.05 20.67
C TYR A 78 -5.72 -1.97 19.65
N THR A 79 -6.86 -2.54 20.00
CA THR A 79 -7.67 -3.37 19.10
C THR A 79 -8.07 -2.63 17.83
N LEU A 80 -8.49 -1.37 17.95
CA LEU A 80 -8.80 -0.51 16.81
C LEU A 80 -7.57 -0.28 15.92
N SER A 81 -6.41 0.01 16.52
CA SER A 81 -5.15 0.25 15.80
C SER A 81 -4.70 -0.99 15.01
N VAL A 82 -4.86 -2.18 15.59
CA VAL A 82 -4.56 -3.45 14.90
C VAL A 82 -5.48 -3.63 13.69
N ARG A 83 -6.77 -3.34 13.84
CA ARG A 83 -7.77 -3.45 12.76
C ARG A 83 -7.53 -2.43 11.64
N GLU A 84 -7.19 -1.19 11.96
CA GLU A 84 -6.81 -0.18 10.97
C GLU A 84 -5.52 -0.55 10.23
N THR A 85 -4.56 -1.18 10.90
CA THR A 85 -3.34 -1.72 10.26
C THR A 85 -3.68 -2.80 9.24
N MET A 86 -4.74 -3.57 9.46
CA MET A 86 -5.29 -4.55 8.51
C MET A 86 -6.15 -3.92 7.40
N LYS A 87 -6.21 -2.58 7.32
CA LYS A 87 -7.03 -1.80 6.37
C LYS A 87 -8.54 -1.99 6.55
N LEU A 88 -8.99 -2.34 7.74
CA LEU A 88 -10.40 -2.47 8.10
C LEU A 88 -10.85 -1.17 8.78
N PHE A 89 -11.38 -0.23 8.00
CA PHE A 89 -11.66 1.15 8.46
C PHE A 89 -13.10 1.41 8.89
N ASP A 90 -14.02 0.48 8.61
CA ASP A 90 -15.44 0.58 8.96
C ASP A 90 -15.65 0.34 10.47
N ASN A 91 -15.35 1.38 11.25
CA ASN A 91 -15.34 1.35 12.71
C ASN A 91 -16.23 2.48 13.26
N ILE A 92 -17.12 2.14 14.19
CA ILE A 92 -18.03 3.08 14.88
C ILE A 92 -17.63 3.15 16.35
N VAL A 93 -17.43 4.36 16.86
CA VAL A 93 -17.09 4.57 18.28
C VAL A 93 -18.30 5.16 19.01
N LEU A 94 -18.78 4.44 20.02
CA LEU A 94 -19.82 4.89 20.93
C LEU A 94 -19.18 5.51 22.16
N VAL A 95 -19.65 6.69 22.55
CA VAL A 95 -19.27 7.36 23.80
C VAL A 95 -20.52 7.89 24.47
N THR A 96 -20.88 7.31 25.61
CA THR A 96 -21.97 7.76 26.47
C THR A 96 -21.41 8.72 27.52
N PHE A 97 -21.88 9.95 27.51
CA PHE A 97 -21.52 10.95 28.52
C PHE A 97 -22.56 10.96 29.65
N PRO A 98 -22.15 11.05 30.93
CA PRO A 98 -23.09 11.33 32.00
C PRO A 98 -23.71 12.71 31.78
N PRO A 99 -25.00 12.91 32.13
CA PRO A 99 -25.66 14.19 31.95
C PRO A 99 -24.94 15.27 32.79
N GLY A 100 -24.35 16.27 32.11
CA GLY A 100 -23.77 17.45 32.78
C GLY A 100 -22.30 17.80 32.49
N LYS A 101 -21.63 17.25 31.47
CA LYS A 101 -20.27 17.70 31.08
C LYS A 101 -20.14 17.96 29.59
N THR A 102 -19.85 19.21 29.23
CA THR A 102 -19.70 19.71 27.87
C THR A 102 -18.24 20.04 27.53
N THR A 103 -17.89 19.84 26.24
CA THR A 103 -16.77 20.42 25.47
C THR A 103 -15.32 20.10 25.85
N GLU A 104 -14.97 19.96 27.13
CA GLU A 104 -13.57 19.82 27.59
C GLU A 104 -13.01 18.39 27.38
N GLU A 105 -13.86 17.37 27.41
CA GLU A 105 -13.45 15.97 27.27
C GLU A 105 -13.27 15.54 25.79
N VAL A 106 -13.94 16.23 24.84
CA VAL A 106 -13.68 16.12 23.39
C VAL A 106 -12.30 16.69 23.02
N ALA A 107 -11.85 17.74 23.72
CA ALA A 107 -10.48 18.25 23.59
C ALA A 107 -9.43 17.27 24.16
N ARG A 108 -9.76 16.55 25.24
CA ARG A 108 -8.89 15.49 25.81
C ARG A 108 -8.73 14.29 24.88
N LEU A 109 -9.74 13.92 24.11
CA LEU A 109 -9.64 12.89 23.07
C LEU A 109 -8.67 13.28 21.95
N ARG A 110 -8.61 14.57 21.57
CA ARG A 110 -7.59 15.08 20.63
C ARG A 110 -6.18 15.10 21.23
N ALA A 111 -6.06 15.29 22.54
CA ALA A 111 -4.77 15.25 23.25
C ALA A 111 -4.23 13.82 23.45
N MET A 112 -5.10 12.80 23.56
CA MET A 112 -4.65 11.40 23.65
C MET A 112 -3.94 10.89 22.38
N ARG A 113 -4.16 11.53 21.23
CA ARG A 113 -3.38 11.30 19.99
C ARG A 113 -1.92 11.77 20.09
N ARG A 114 -1.53 12.52 21.13
CA ARG A 114 -0.17 13.09 21.32
C ARG A 114 0.65 12.44 22.46
N ARG A 115 0.21 11.32 23.05
CA ARG A 115 0.78 10.75 24.30
C ARG A 115 2.10 9.96 24.17
N LEU A 116 2.85 10.10 23.07
CA LEU A 116 4.15 9.42 22.90
C LEU A 116 5.36 10.21 23.48
N ASP A 117 5.15 11.40 24.03
CA ASP A 117 6.21 12.28 24.56
C ASP A 117 6.50 12.11 26.07
N ASP A 118 5.87 11.14 26.75
CA ASP A 118 6.10 10.89 28.19
C ASP A 118 7.26 9.89 28.39
N PRO A 119 8.41 10.32 28.95
CA PRO A 119 9.58 9.46 29.13
C PRO A 119 9.36 8.26 30.06
N GLU A 120 8.36 8.32 30.95
CA GLU A 120 8.03 7.22 31.87
C GLU A 120 7.27 6.08 31.19
N LEU A 121 6.76 6.29 29.97
CA LEU A 121 6.01 5.29 29.19
C LEU A 121 6.87 4.57 28.13
N LEU A 122 8.16 4.93 27.99
CA LEU A 122 9.06 4.34 26.98
C LEU A 122 9.65 3.01 27.44
N SER A 123 8.92 1.92 27.22
CA SER A 123 9.44 0.55 27.42
C SER A 123 10.29 0.09 26.21
N PRO A 124 11.23 -0.87 26.40
CA PRO A 124 12.01 -1.43 25.30
C PRO A 124 11.16 -2.06 24.19
N GLU A 125 9.99 -2.62 24.54
CA GLU A 125 9.05 -3.22 23.59
C GLU A 125 8.42 -2.16 22.70
N ILE A 126 8.03 -1.02 23.27
CA ILE A 126 7.49 0.12 22.53
C ILE A 126 8.55 0.68 21.58
N LEU A 127 9.78 0.87 22.07
CA LEU A 127 10.90 1.35 21.25
C LEU A 127 11.23 0.40 20.11
N LEU A 128 11.23 -0.92 20.36
CA LEU A 128 11.45 -1.92 19.32
C LEU A 128 10.33 -1.89 18.27
N ASN A 129 9.07 -1.82 18.69
CA ASN A 129 7.95 -1.73 17.76
C ASN A 129 8.00 -0.45 16.93
N MET A 130 8.37 0.69 17.52
CA MET A 130 8.60 1.94 16.78
C MET A 130 9.72 1.79 15.74
N LEU A 131 10.84 1.14 16.09
CA LEU A 131 11.92 0.88 15.14
C LEU A 131 11.49 -0.05 14.00
N LEU A 132 10.66 -1.06 14.29
CA LEU A 132 10.09 -1.95 13.28
C LEU A 132 9.14 -1.18 12.35
N SER A 133 8.28 -0.31 12.88
CA SER A 133 7.40 0.55 12.08
C SER A 133 8.19 1.53 11.20
N TYR A 134 9.22 2.18 11.72
CA TYR A 134 10.07 3.04 10.89
C TYR A 134 10.83 2.26 9.82
N ARG A 135 11.26 1.02 10.13
CA ARG A 135 11.89 0.12 9.16
C ARG A 135 10.94 -0.23 8.02
N GLU A 136 9.67 -0.50 8.31
CA GLU A 136 8.65 -0.83 7.29
C GLU A 136 8.41 0.34 6.32
N CYS A 137 8.55 1.58 6.79
CA CYS A 137 8.45 2.79 5.96
C CYS A 137 9.81 3.29 5.42
N GLU A 138 10.89 2.53 5.58
CA GLU A 138 12.27 2.92 5.21
C GLU A 138 12.75 4.28 5.81
N ASP A 139 12.17 4.73 6.93
CA ASP A 139 12.57 5.97 7.60
C ASP A 139 13.81 5.77 8.51
N TYR A 140 14.94 5.52 7.87
CA TYR A 140 16.22 5.30 8.55
C TYR A 140 16.68 6.53 9.35
N LYS A 141 16.26 7.74 8.97
CA LYS A 141 16.60 8.97 9.68
C LYS A 141 15.94 8.99 11.05
N SER A 142 14.64 8.68 11.12
CA SER A 142 13.90 8.60 12.38
C SER A 142 14.36 7.43 13.24
N MET A 143 14.73 6.28 12.64
CA MET A 143 15.34 5.17 13.40
C MET A 143 16.63 5.58 14.12
N VAL A 144 17.57 6.22 13.40
CA VAL A 144 18.83 6.67 14.00
C VAL A 144 18.58 7.73 15.07
N LYS A 145 17.69 8.70 14.78
CA LYS A 145 17.33 9.76 15.72
C LYS A 145 16.70 9.21 17.01
N LEU A 146 15.75 8.28 16.90
CA LEU A 146 15.10 7.66 18.07
C LEU A 146 16.15 7.01 18.99
N ILE A 147 17.07 6.24 18.42
CA ILE A 147 18.10 5.54 19.21
C ILE A 147 19.09 6.55 19.83
N ASP A 148 19.50 7.58 19.09
CA ASP A 148 20.39 8.62 19.60
C ASP A 148 19.72 9.45 20.72
N ASP A 149 18.44 9.82 20.54
CA ASP A 149 17.64 10.57 21.52
C ASP A 149 17.47 9.74 22.80
N VAL A 150 17.09 8.47 22.70
CA VAL A 150 16.93 7.59 23.87
C VAL A 150 18.26 7.38 24.61
N ARG A 151 19.38 7.21 23.89
CA ARG A 151 20.73 7.15 24.51
C ARG A 151 21.10 8.43 25.23
N SER A 152 20.67 9.58 24.72
CA SER A 152 20.95 10.89 25.34
C SER A 152 20.16 11.12 26.64
N LEU A 153 18.96 10.54 26.76
CA LEU A 153 18.04 10.74 27.89
C LEU A 153 18.43 9.97 29.16
N ARG A 154 19.47 9.11 29.12
CA ARG A 154 19.96 8.31 30.27
C ARG A 154 18.83 7.65 31.08
N ILE A 155 17.81 7.13 30.39
CA ILE A 155 16.67 6.47 31.03
C ILE A 155 17.18 5.24 31.80
N PRO A 156 16.85 5.08 33.10
CA PRO A 156 17.36 3.99 33.95
C PRO A 156 16.96 2.57 33.53
N SER A 157 16.09 2.40 32.54
CA SER A 157 15.72 1.10 32.00
C SER A 157 16.81 0.59 31.06
N ALA A 158 17.72 -0.23 31.59
CA ALA A 158 18.67 -1.00 30.82
C ALA A 158 17.99 -1.72 29.63
N SER A 159 18.14 -1.24 28.39
CA SER A 159 17.78 -2.03 27.20
C SER A 159 18.23 -1.49 25.83
N VAL A 160 18.62 -0.22 25.67
CA VAL A 160 18.95 0.33 24.32
C VAL A 160 20.38 -0.04 23.86
N ASP A 161 21.21 -0.54 24.78
CA ASP A 161 22.52 -1.12 24.46
C ASP A 161 22.48 -2.64 24.30
N SER A 162 21.29 -3.24 24.21
CA SER A 162 21.18 -4.66 23.88
C SER A 162 21.58 -4.93 22.42
N ASP A 163 21.94 -6.19 22.16
CA ASP A 163 22.31 -6.68 20.83
C ASP A 163 21.29 -6.28 19.75
N VAL A 164 19.99 -6.27 20.10
CA VAL A 164 18.88 -5.96 19.19
C VAL A 164 18.88 -4.50 18.74
N PHE A 165 18.99 -3.55 19.67
CA PHE A 165 19.02 -2.13 19.31
C PHE A 165 20.33 -1.75 18.60
N THR A 166 21.45 -2.36 18.99
CA THR A 166 22.73 -2.17 18.29
C THR A 166 22.65 -2.67 16.84
N TYR A 167 22.00 -3.82 16.62
CA TYR A 167 21.72 -4.35 15.28
C TYR A 167 20.87 -3.37 14.45
N TYR A 168 19.72 -2.91 14.98
CA TYR A 168 18.84 -1.99 14.25
C TYR A 168 19.47 -0.61 14.02
N TYR A 169 20.32 -0.15 14.93
CA TYR A 169 21.11 1.07 14.75
C TYR A 169 22.10 0.93 13.60
N ALA A 170 22.89 -0.16 13.55
CA ALA A 170 23.81 -0.42 12.46
C ALA A 170 23.07 -0.60 11.12
N PHE A 171 21.92 -1.27 11.14
CA PHE A 171 21.04 -1.43 9.98
C PHE A 171 20.57 -0.06 9.44
N ALA A 172 20.05 0.81 10.31
CA ALA A 172 19.56 2.12 9.92
C ALA A 172 20.68 3.04 9.42
N LEU A 173 21.87 3.00 10.04
CA LEU A 173 23.04 3.74 9.55
C LEU A 173 23.42 3.33 8.12
N ASN A 174 23.50 2.03 7.83
CA ASN A 174 23.78 1.58 6.46
C ASN A 174 22.69 2.00 5.46
N GLY A 175 21.42 2.00 5.89
CA GLY A 175 20.29 2.46 5.08
C GLY A 175 20.30 3.97 4.79
N ARG A 176 20.70 4.79 5.77
CA ARG A 176 20.69 6.26 5.69
C ARG A 176 21.76 6.85 4.77
N ARG A 177 22.90 6.15 4.59
CA ARG A 177 23.98 6.49 3.64
C ARG A 177 24.56 7.90 3.76
N LEU A 178 24.55 8.53 4.95
CA LEU A 178 25.31 9.78 5.13
C LEU A 178 26.80 9.49 5.28
N LYS A 179 27.63 10.53 5.06
CA LYS A 179 29.09 10.43 5.20
C LYS A 179 29.46 9.97 6.62
N GLY A 180 30.20 8.86 6.72
CA GLY A 180 30.61 8.27 8.00
C GLY A 180 29.64 7.24 8.59
N ASP A 181 28.44 7.08 8.02
CA ASP A 181 27.45 6.13 8.55
C ASP A 181 27.89 4.69 8.36
N ARG A 182 28.49 4.35 7.22
CA ARG A 182 28.93 2.98 6.94
C ARG A 182 30.07 2.53 7.82
N GLU A 183 31.04 3.40 8.05
CA GLU A 183 32.17 3.13 8.94
C GLU A 183 31.67 2.89 10.36
N LYS A 184 30.72 3.72 10.83
CA LYS A 184 30.04 3.51 12.11
C LYS A 184 29.24 2.22 12.16
N ALA A 185 28.46 1.92 11.12
CA ALA A 185 27.67 0.69 11.04
C ALA A 185 28.57 -0.55 11.10
N LEU A 186 29.68 -0.53 10.34
CA LEU A 186 30.66 -1.61 10.29
C LEU A 186 31.35 -1.81 11.65
N GLN A 187 31.75 -0.71 12.30
CA GLN A 187 32.31 -0.75 13.65
C GLN A 187 31.32 -1.39 14.63
N LYS A 188 30.05 -0.98 14.61
CA LYS A 188 29.03 -1.46 15.53
C LYS A 188 28.67 -2.94 15.32
N ILE A 189 28.49 -3.38 14.07
CA ILE A 189 28.16 -4.78 13.81
C ILE A 189 29.35 -5.72 14.09
N THR A 190 30.59 -5.25 13.86
CA THR A 190 31.80 -6.03 14.16
C THR A 190 32.04 -6.13 15.67
N GLU A 191 31.82 -5.05 16.41
CA GLU A 191 31.83 -5.05 17.88
C GLU A 191 30.77 -6.04 18.41
N LEU A 192 29.54 -5.95 17.89
CA LEU A 192 28.43 -6.82 18.28
C LEU A 192 28.74 -8.31 18.06
N LEU A 193 29.31 -8.67 16.91
CA LEU A 193 29.70 -10.06 16.61
C LEU A 193 30.81 -10.59 17.53
N LYS A 194 31.68 -9.71 18.05
CA LYS A 194 32.75 -10.08 19.00
C LYS A 194 32.23 -10.24 20.43
N THR A 195 31.27 -9.42 20.84
CA THR A 195 30.75 -9.39 22.22
C THR A 195 29.56 -10.31 22.43
N SER A 196 28.80 -10.60 21.38
CA SER A 196 27.60 -11.45 21.49
C SER A 196 28.00 -12.90 21.78
N LYS A 197 27.31 -13.52 22.76
CA LYS A 197 27.55 -14.91 23.14
C LYS A 197 27.14 -15.89 22.04
N ASN A 198 26.05 -15.59 21.33
CA ASN A 198 25.49 -16.40 20.26
C ASN A 198 25.10 -15.50 19.08
N PRO A 199 26.04 -15.13 18.20
CA PRO A 199 25.77 -14.30 17.04
C PRO A 199 24.68 -14.92 16.15
N SER A 200 23.65 -14.15 15.81
CA SER A 200 22.58 -14.63 14.93
C SER A 200 23.02 -14.61 13.46
N ALA A 201 22.36 -15.43 12.63
CA ALA A 201 22.60 -15.47 11.19
C ALA A 201 22.33 -14.10 10.52
N ASP A 202 21.39 -13.32 11.06
CA ASP A 202 21.06 -11.96 10.58
C ASP A 202 22.18 -10.96 10.85
N MET A 203 22.90 -11.09 11.97
CA MET A 203 24.07 -10.24 12.26
C MET A 203 25.16 -10.42 11.21
N TYR A 204 25.44 -11.68 10.83
CA TYR A 204 26.35 -11.99 9.72
C TYR A 204 25.81 -11.49 8.38
N GLY A 205 24.49 -11.61 8.15
CA GLY A 205 23.82 -11.10 6.96
C GLY A 205 23.93 -9.58 6.82
N LEU A 206 23.85 -8.82 7.92
CA LEU A 206 24.05 -7.37 7.92
C LEU A 206 25.50 -6.98 7.65
N LEU A 207 26.47 -7.66 8.28
CA LEU A 207 27.89 -7.46 8.00
C LEU A 207 28.19 -7.72 6.51
N GLY A 208 27.69 -8.84 5.97
CA GLY A 208 27.83 -9.18 4.56
C GLY A 208 27.18 -8.15 3.64
N ARG A 209 26.01 -7.61 4.01
CA ARG A 209 25.32 -6.56 3.26
C ARG A 209 26.13 -5.27 3.18
N ILE A 210 26.71 -4.82 4.29
CA ILE A 210 27.54 -3.60 4.31
C ILE A 210 28.77 -3.75 3.40
N HIS A 211 29.44 -4.91 3.45
CA HIS A 211 30.57 -5.19 2.55
C HIS A 211 30.16 -5.35 1.10
N LYS A 212 28.99 -5.97 0.83
CA LYS A 212 28.41 -6.03 -0.52
C LYS A 212 28.17 -4.62 -1.06
N ASP A 213 27.54 -3.75 -0.26
CA ASP A 213 27.27 -2.36 -0.65
C ASP A 213 28.58 -1.61 -0.95
N ARG A 214 29.64 -1.81 -0.15
CA ARG A 214 30.99 -1.26 -0.40
C ARG A 214 31.59 -1.76 -1.74
N PHE A 215 31.46 -3.05 -2.03
CA PHE A 215 31.90 -3.63 -3.31
C PHE A 215 31.15 -3.03 -4.50
N LEU A 216 29.83 -2.93 -4.43
CA LEU A 216 29.01 -2.29 -5.47
C LEU A 216 29.39 -0.80 -5.63
N GLU A 217 29.58 -0.11 -4.50
CA GLU A 217 30.07 1.26 -4.34
C GLU A 217 31.30 1.57 -5.18
N SER A 218 32.26 0.66 -5.08
CA SER A 218 33.55 0.75 -5.75
C SER A 218 33.51 0.51 -7.26
N GLN A 219 32.31 0.32 -7.85
CA GLN A 219 32.12 -0.18 -9.21
C GLN A 219 32.87 -1.50 -9.43
N TYR A 220 32.73 -2.40 -8.46
CA TYR A 220 33.30 -3.75 -8.46
C TYR A 220 34.84 -3.82 -8.41
N LYS A 221 35.51 -2.76 -7.93
CA LYS A 221 36.98 -2.71 -7.83
C LYS A 221 37.53 -3.19 -6.48
N ASP A 222 36.69 -3.15 -5.44
CA ASP A 222 37.08 -3.49 -4.08
C ASP A 222 36.95 -5.01 -3.81
N GLU A 223 37.96 -5.74 -4.27
CA GLU A 223 38.05 -7.20 -4.10
C GLU A 223 38.11 -7.63 -2.62
N GLU A 224 38.68 -6.80 -1.75
CA GLU A 224 38.70 -7.08 -0.31
C GLU A 224 37.28 -7.06 0.26
N ALA A 225 36.47 -6.06 -0.10
CA ALA A 225 35.07 -5.99 0.29
C ALA A 225 34.28 -7.19 -0.23
N LEU A 226 34.54 -7.66 -1.45
CA LEU A 226 33.92 -8.87 -1.99
C LEU A 226 34.24 -10.10 -1.15
N GLN A 227 35.51 -10.33 -0.80
CA GLN A 227 35.90 -11.48 0.02
C GLN A 227 35.31 -11.42 1.44
N LEU A 228 35.32 -10.24 2.07
CA LEU A 228 34.71 -10.04 3.38
C LEU A 228 33.19 -10.26 3.36
N ALA A 229 32.51 -9.84 2.29
CA ALA A 229 31.09 -10.10 2.09
C ALA A 229 30.81 -11.61 1.98
N ILE A 230 31.58 -12.32 1.14
CA ILE A 230 31.46 -13.77 0.95
C ILE A 230 31.66 -14.49 2.29
N GLU A 231 32.72 -14.16 3.03
CA GLU A 231 33.00 -14.79 4.32
C GLU A 231 31.88 -14.56 5.35
N SER A 232 31.34 -13.34 5.39
CA SER A 232 30.24 -12.98 6.28
C SER A 232 28.98 -13.79 5.95
N TYR A 233 28.53 -13.81 4.70
CA TYR A 233 27.37 -14.60 4.29
C TYR A 233 27.59 -16.10 4.46
N ARG A 234 28.81 -16.59 4.21
CA ARG A 234 29.22 -17.99 4.44
C ARG A 234 29.09 -18.38 5.91
N ASN A 235 29.54 -17.53 6.82
CA ASN A 235 29.46 -17.79 8.26
C ASN A 235 28.00 -17.79 8.74
N GLY A 236 27.18 -16.83 8.29
CA GLY A 236 25.75 -16.83 8.57
C GLY A 236 25.03 -18.08 8.03
N PHE A 237 25.31 -18.46 6.79
CA PHE A 237 24.69 -19.61 6.14
C PHE A 237 25.09 -20.94 6.78
N LYS A 238 26.34 -21.09 7.23
CA LYS A 238 26.80 -22.27 7.99
C LYS A 238 26.11 -22.38 9.35
N SER A 239 25.82 -21.26 10.00
CA SER A 239 25.12 -21.24 11.29
C SER A 239 23.66 -21.65 11.13
N VAL A 240 22.90 -20.91 10.32
CA VAL A 240 21.50 -21.21 10.02
C VAL A 240 21.25 -20.97 8.53
N PRO A 241 21.14 -22.03 7.72
CA PRO A 241 20.84 -21.89 6.30
C PRO A 241 19.45 -21.29 6.08
N ASN A 242 19.39 -20.12 5.45
CA ASN A 242 18.14 -19.49 5.00
C ASN A 242 18.28 -18.96 3.56
N GLU A 243 17.14 -18.64 2.96
CA GLU A 243 17.00 -18.23 1.57
C GLU A 243 17.80 -16.95 1.27
N TYR A 244 17.64 -15.92 2.12
CA TYR A 244 18.31 -14.63 1.98
C TYR A 244 19.85 -14.76 1.99
N LEU A 245 20.41 -15.47 2.97
CA LEU A 245 21.86 -15.66 3.08
C LEU A 245 22.39 -16.52 1.93
N GLY A 246 21.66 -17.58 1.55
CA GLY A 246 22.10 -18.49 0.51
C GLY A 246 22.14 -17.83 -0.87
N VAL A 247 21.12 -17.05 -1.24
CA VAL A 247 21.10 -16.31 -2.51
C VAL A 247 22.25 -15.31 -2.59
N ASN A 248 22.43 -14.51 -1.53
CA ASN A 248 23.49 -13.49 -1.52
C ASN A 248 24.87 -14.16 -1.57
N LEU A 249 25.08 -15.26 -0.85
CA LEU A 249 26.30 -16.05 -0.92
C LEU A 249 26.54 -16.59 -2.34
N ALA A 250 25.55 -17.25 -2.94
CA ALA A 250 25.66 -17.81 -4.29
C ALA A 250 25.98 -16.72 -5.33
N THR A 251 25.30 -15.58 -5.23
CA THR A 251 25.52 -14.41 -6.10
C THR A 251 26.95 -13.90 -5.98
N LEU A 252 27.48 -13.73 -4.77
CA LEU A 252 28.84 -13.24 -4.56
C LEU A 252 29.91 -14.26 -4.94
N LEU A 253 29.65 -15.56 -4.78
CA LEU A 253 30.53 -16.61 -5.30
C LEU A 253 30.66 -16.50 -6.84
N VAL A 254 29.55 -16.25 -7.56
CA VAL A 254 29.60 -15.95 -9.00
C VAL A 254 30.40 -14.67 -9.29
N CYS A 255 30.25 -13.62 -8.47
CA CYS A 255 31.05 -12.39 -8.61
C CYS A 255 32.55 -12.66 -8.48
N SER A 256 32.96 -13.58 -7.58
CA SER A 256 34.35 -14.01 -7.44
C SER A 256 34.86 -14.92 -8.58
N GLY A 257 34.07 -15.10 -9.65
CA GLY A 257 34.42 -15.88 -10.83
C GLY A 257 34.14 -17.37 -10.72
N GLN A 258 33.38 -17.81 -9.71
CA GLN A 258 32.99 -19.21 -9.57
C GLN A 258 31.80 -19.53 -10.48
N ASP A 259 31.74 -20.79 -10.90
CA ASP A 259 30.67 -21.30 -11.77
C ASP A 259 30.10 -22.61 -11.21
N LEU A 260 28.84 -22.95 -11.53
CA LEU A 260 28.21 -24.19 -11.06
C LEU A 260 28.94 -25.45 -11.56
N SER A 261 29.60 -25.38 -12.71
CA SER A 261 30.40 -26.49 -13.25
C SER A 261 31.69 -26.71 -12.44
N SER A 262 32.29 -25.64 -11.90
CA SER A 262 33.62 -25.68 -11.26
C SER A 262 33.59 -25.63 -9.74
N SER A 263 32.60 -24.98 -9.13
CA SER A 263 32.55 -24.75 -7.68
C SER A 263 31.65 -25.74 -6.95
N LEU A 264 32.26 -26.55 -6.08
CA LEU A 264 31.52 -27.43 -5.16
C LEU A 264 30.70 -26.63 -4.13
N GLU A 265 31.24 -25.50 -3.67
CA GLU A 265 30.57 -24.64 -2.70
C GLU A 265 29.28 -24.07 -3.29
N LEU A 266 29.35 -23.47 -4.49
CA LEU A 266 28.20 -22.90 -5.18
C LEU A 266 27.12 -23.95 -5.43
N ARG A 267 27.50 -25.16 -5.89
CA ARG A 267 26.56 -26.28 -6.05
C ARG A 267 25.88 -26.65 -4.73
N THR A 268 26.62 -26.70 -3.63
CA THR A 268 26.09 -27.07 -2.31
C THR A 268 25.07 -26.05 -1.82
N VAL A 269 25.36 -24.76 -1.99
CA VAL A 269 24.46 -23.66 -1.64
C VAL A 269 23.18 -23.74 -2.49
N CYS A 270 23.30 -23.82 -3.82
CA CYS A 270 22.14 -23.92 -4.72
C CYS A 270 21.28 -25.16 -4.45
N ASN A 271 21.89 -26.31 -4.15
CA ASN A 271 21.15 -27.53 -3.80
C ASN A 271 20.37 -27.39 -2.49
N THR A 272 20.96 -26.72 -1.50
CA THR A 272 20.30 -26.44 -0.22
C THR A 272 19.12 -25.50 -0.41
N LEU A 273 19.31 -24.44 -1.20
CA LEU A 273 18.23 -23.52 -1.58
C LEU A 273 17.09 -24.23 -2.33
N ASN A 274 17.42 -25.04 -3.35
CA ASN A 274 16.44 -25.81 -4.11
C ASN A 274 15.64 -26.77 -3.21
N ARG A 275 16.31 -27.46 -2.27
CA ARG A 275 15.63 -28.35 -1.32
C ARG A 275 14.65 -27.56 -0.43
N ARG A 276 15.06 -26.39 0.06
CA ARG A 276 14.20 -25.53 0.91
C ARG A 276 13.01 -25.00 0.13
N MET A 277 13.21 -24.53 -1.09
CA MET A 277 12.11 -24.09 -1.95
C MET A 277 11.15 -25.23 -2.30
N GLY A 278 11.67 -26.45 -2.52
CA GLY A 278 10.84 -27.64 -2.74
C GLY A 278 9.94 -28.00 -1.56
N LEU A 279 10.33 -27.66 -0.32
CA LEU A 279 9.47 -27.84 0.86
C LEU A 279 8.27 -26.88 0.90
N LYS A 280 8.36 -25.73 0.21
CA LYS A 280 7.28 -24.74 0.12
C LYS A 280 6.22 -25.10 -0.92
N GLY A 281 6.45 -26.15 -1.71
CA GLY A 281 5.50 -26.70 -2.67
C GLY A 281 5.71 -26.22 -4.10
N ASP A 282 4.68 -26.42 -4.93
CA ASP A 282 4.71 -26.08 -6.35
C ASP A 282 4.66 -24.55 -6.55
N VAL A 283 5.34 -24.08 -7.60
CA VAL A 283 5.44 -22.66 -7.99
C VAL A 283 4.06 -22.04 -8.12
N SER A 284 3.09 -22.78 -8.65
CA SER A 284 1.69 -22.35 -8.79
C SER A 284 1.05 -21.94 -7.46
N LYS A 285 1.46 -22.52 -6.34
CA LYS A 285 0.89 -22.31 -5.00
C LYS A 285 1.62 -21.27 -4.15
N LEU A 286 2.83 -20.85 -4.56
CA LEU A 286 3.56 -19.80 -3.85
C LEU A 286 2.86 -18.45 -3.98
N THR A 287 2.48 -17.85 -2.86
CA THR A 287 1.80 -16.54 -2.80
C THR A 287 2.67 -15.45 -2.19
N ASP A 288 3.82 -15.79 -1.62
CA ASP A 288 4.79 -14.84 -1.10
C ASP A 288 5.78 -14.40 -2.19
N TYR A 289 6.05 -13.10 -2.26
CA TYR A 289 6.95 -12.53 -3.27
C TYR A 289 8.39 -13.03 -3.10
N TRP A 290 8.90 -13.10 -1.87
CA TRP A 290 10.29 -13.45 -1.60
C TRP A 290 10.59 -14.91 -1.90
N ASP A 291 9.60 -15.77 -1.74
CA ASP A 291 9.67 -17.16 -2.18
C ASP A 291 9.85 -17.26 -3.69
N LEU A 292 9.08 -16.51 -4.48
CA LEU A 292 9.23 -16.47 -5.93
C LEU A 292 10.53 -15.79 -6.35
N ALA A 293 10.94 -14.70 -5.70
CA ALA A 293 12.20 -14.02 -5.97
C ALA A 293 13.41 -14.95 -5.76
N THR A 294 13.42 -15.67 -4.63
CA THR A 294 14.46 -16.66 -4.31
C THR A 294 14.48 -17.75 -5.39
N LEU A 295 13.32 -18.27 -5.78
CA LEU A 295 13.23 -19.30 -6.81
C LEU A 295 13.73 -18.78 -8.17
N PHE A 296 13.35 -17.56 -8.55
CA PHE A 296 13.80 -16.91 -9.77
C PHE A 296 15.32 -16.77 -9.79
N GLU A 297 15.92 -16.27 -8.72
CA GLU A 297 17.38 -16.15 -8.58
C GLU A 297 18.07 -17.52 -8.69
N ILE A 298 17.53 -18.58 -8.08
CA ILE A 298 18.07 -19.94 -8.21
C ILE A 298 17.99 -20.44 -9.66
N ARG A 299 16.87 -20.22 -10.37
CA ARG A 299 16.73 -20.62 -11.78
C ARG A 299 17.69 -19.86 -12.68
N VAL A 300 17.90 -18.57 -12.42
CA VAL A 300 18.92 -17.78 -13.11
C VAL A 300 20.31 -18.30 -12.77
N LEU A 301 20.61 -18.62 -11.50
CA LEU A 301 21.87 -19.22 -11.07
C LEU A 301 22.16 -20.53 -11.83
N SER A 302 21.15 -21.38 -12.00
CA SER A 302 21.21 -22.66 -12.72
C SER A 302 21.07 -22.57 -14.25
N GLU A 303 20.95 -21.37 -14.83
CA GLU A 303 20.74 -21.14 -16.27
C GLU A 303 19.45 -21.76 -16.84
N GLU A 304 18.45 -21.97 -16.01
CA GLU A 304 17.13 -22.49 -16.38
C GLU A 304 16.19 -21.36 -16.84
N TYR A 305 16.58 -20.61 -17.88
CA TYR A 305 15.89 -19.37 -18.28
C TYR A 305 14.41 -19.56 -18.64
N PHE A 306 14.02 -20.73 -19.15
CA PHE A 306 12.61 -21.03 -19.42
C PHE A 306 11.78 -20.97 -18.13
N SER A 307 12.19 -21.73 -17.10
CA SER A 307 11.53 -21.71 -15.79
C SER A 307 11.69 -20.36 -15.09
N ALA A 308 12.83 -19.68 -15.27
CA ALA A 308 13.04 -18.36 -14.69
C ALA A 308 12.02 -17.33 -15.19
N VAL A 309 11.69 -17.35 -16.49
CA VAL A 309 10.67 -16.47 -17.07
C VAL A 309 9.28 -16.78 -16.51
N ASP A 310 8.91 -18.05 -16.37
CA ASP A 310 7.60 -18.43 -15.79
C ASP A 310 7.44 -17.91 -14.35
N VAL A 311 8.52 -18.00 -13.55
CA VAL A 311 8.52 -17.47 -12.18
C VAL A 311 8.43 -15.94 -12.19
N LEU A 312 9.18 -15.28 -13.08
CA LEU A 312 9.19 -13.83 -13.20
C LEU A 312 7.83 -13.26 -13.65
N ASP A 313 7.16 -13.92 -14.59
CA ASP A 313 5.81 -13.52 -15.04
C ASP A 313 4.81 -13.58 -13.88
N LYS A 314 4.92 -14.63 -13.04
CA LYS A 314 4.13 -14.74 -11.81
C LYS A 314 4.48 -13.64 -10.80
N MET A 315 5.77 -13.40 -10.55
CA MET A 315 6.24 -12.31 -9.67
C MET A 315 5.69 -10.96 -10.12
N PHE A 316 5.73 -10.68 -11.42
CA PHE A 316 5.26 -9.43 -11.99
C PHE A 316 3.73 -9.31 -11.86
N SER A 317 3.01 -10.40 -12.09
CA SER A 317 1.54 -10.46 -11.97
C SER A 317 1.01 -10.29 -10.54
N MET A 318 1.86 -10.47 -9.52
CA MET A 318 1.49 -10.16 -8.12
C MET A 318 1.43 -8.67 -7.80
N GLU A 319 1.80 -7.81 -8.75
CA GLU A 319 1.90 -6.36 -8.56
C GLU A 319 2.72 -5.96 -7.31
N PRO A 320 3.95 -6.50 -7.11
CA PRO A 320 4.78 -6.10 -5.97
C PRO A 320 5.18 -4.62 -6.04
N PRO A 321 5.45 -3.97 -4.89
CA PRO A 321 6.07 -2.66 -4.86
C PRO A 321 7.38 -2.60 -5.65
N ALA A 322 7.68 -1.45 -6.26
CA ALA A 322 8.86 -1.28 -7.11
C ALA A 322 10.19 -1.65 -6.41
N TRP A 323 10.32 -1.35 -5.11
CA TRP A 323 11.53 -1.66 -4.34
C TRP A 323 11.82 -3.16 -4.25
N GLN A 324 10.78 -4.02 -4.23
CA GLN A 324 10.94 -5.47 -4.19
C GLN A 324 11.54 -5.99 -5.49
N LEU A 325 10.97 -5.56 -6.63
CA LEU A 325 11.48 -5.90 -7.96
C LEU A 325 12.89 -5.35 -8.18
N SER A 326 13.13 -4.10 -7.81
CA SER A 326 14.46 -3.48 -7.89
C SER A 326 15.50 -4.31 -7.13
N SER A 327 15.21 -4.72 -5.89
CA SER A 327 16.14 -5.53 -5.08
C SER A 327 16.50 -6.85 -5.77
N THR A 328 15.52 -7.57 -6.31
CA THR A 328 15.77 -8.83 -7.01
C THR A 328 16.53 -8.60 -8.32
N MET A 329 16.13 -7.60 -9.10
CA MET A 329 16.77 -7.27 -10.37
C MET A 329 18.23 -6.84 -10.21
N ARG A 330 18.59 -6.15 -9.12
CA ARG A 330 20.00 -5.83 -8.81
C ARG A 330 20.84 -7.11 -8.64
N ASN A 331 20.33 -8.13 -7.94
CA ASN A 331 21.03 -9.41 -7.83
C ASN A 331 21.15 -10.11 -9.19
N ILE A 332 20.08 -10.13 -9.99
CA ILE A 332 20.11 -10.73 -11.34
C ILE A 332 21.11 -10.03 -12.25
N ASN A 333 21.14 -8.70 -12.24
CA ASN A 333 22.11 -7.91 -13.01
C ASN A 333 23.54 -8.22 -12.59
N LEU A 334 23.78 -8.39 -11.29
CA LEU A 334 25.08 -8.75 -10.76
C LEU A 334 25.51 -10.16 -11.22
N ILE A 335 24.61 -11.15 -11.15
CA ILE A 335 24.85 -12.51 -11.67
C ILE A 335 25.18 -12.46 -13.17
N CYS A 336 24.39 -11.72 -13.94
CA CYS A 336 24.56 -11.62 -15.40
C CYS A 336 25.85 -10.88 -15.79
N HIS A 337 26.30 -9.91 -15.00
CA HIS A 337 27.53 -9.16 -15.24
C HIS A 337 28.79 -10.04 -15.10
N PHE A 338 28.87 -10.83 -14.03
CA PHE A 338 30.05 -11.63 -13.70
C PHE A 338 30.07 -13.02 -14.32
N ARG A 339 28.93 -13.50 -14.82
CA ARG A 339 28.85 -14.82 -15.44
C ARG A 339 29.58 -14.86 -16.79
N ARG A 340 30.32 -15.94 -17.02
CA ARG A 340 30.92 -16.25 -18.33
C ARG A 340 29.83 -16.63 -19.34
N ARG A 341 29.79 -15.97 -20.50
CA ARG A 341 28.85 -16.30 -21.58
C ARG A 341 29.26 -17.61 -22.27
N LEU A 342 28.49 -18.68 -22.05
CA LEU A 342 28.64 -19.94 -22.79
C LEU A 342 27.84 -19.92 -24.11
N PRO A 343 28.25 -20.68 -25.15
CA PRO A 343 27.46 -20.82 -26.37
C PRO A 343 26.14 -21.56 -26.12
N LEU A 344 25.02 -20.96 -26.52
CA LEU A 344 23.67 -21.48 -26.29
C LEU A 344 23.18 -22.37 -27.44
N ASN A 345 22.39 -23.40 -27.13
CA ASN A 345 21.68 -24.23 -28.12
C ASN A 345 20.37 -23.55 -28.58
N SER A 346 19.73 -24.03 -29.65
CA SER A 346 18.59 -23.33 -30.30
C SER A 346 17.38 -23.11 -29.37
N ARG A 347 17.05 -24.08 -28.50
CA ARG A 347 15.93 -23.97 -27.54
C ARG A 347 16.25 -23.01 -26.39
N THR A 348 17.46 -23.07 -25.83
CA THR A 348 17.91 -22.08 -24.84
C THR A 348 18.00 -20.67 -25.45
N ARG A 349 18.24 -20.53 -26.75
CA ARG A 349 18.28 -19.23 -27.43
C ARG A 349 16.95 -18.49 -27.41
N ARG A 350 15.79 -19.17 -27.53
CA ARG A 350 14.47 -18.51 -27.50
C ARG A 350 14.10 -18.08 -26.07
N SER A 351 14.26 -18.98 -25.09
CA SER A 351 14.02 -18.66 -23.68
C SER A 351 14.97 -17.60 -23.15
N ARG A 352 16.23 -17.60 -23.61
CA ARG A 352 17.21 -16.56 -23.28
C ARG A 352 16.80 -15.20 -23.84
N LYS A 353 16.33 -15.12 -25.09
CA LYS A 353 15.82 -13.86 -25.66
C LYS A 353 14.67 -13.28 -24.84
N LEU A 354 13.73 -14.11 -24.41
CA LEU A 354 12.60 -13.66 -23.59
C LEU A 354 13.06 -13.22 -22.19
N PHE A 355 14.02 -13.93 -21.61
CA PHE A 355 14.66 -13.50 -20.36
C PHE A 355 15.38 -12.15 -20.53
N ASP A 356 16.17 -11.97 -21.59
CA ASP A 356 16.87 -10.71 -21.86
C ASP A 356 15.88 -9.55 -22.08
N PHE A 357 14.74 -9.80 -22.75
CA PHE A 357 13.65 -8.82 -22.85
C PHE A 357 13.11 -8.43 -21.46
N TRP A 358 12.83 -9.42 -20.60
CA TRP A 358 12.30 -9.15 -19.27
C TRP A 358 13.29 -8.39 -18.38
N THR A 359 14.58 -8.72 -18.45
CA THR A 359 15.60 -8.01 -17.67
C THR A 359 15.83 -6.60 -18.16
N GLU A 360 15.73 -6.37 -19.48
CA GLU A 360 15.73 -5.03 -20.07
C GLU A 360 14.48 -4.23 -19.70
N PHE A 361 13.29 -4.83 -19.84
CA PHE A 361 12.02 -4.23 -19.45
C PHE A 361 12.03 -3.78 -17.97
N LEU A 362 12.56 -4.62 -17.07
CA LEU A 362 12.65 -4.30 -15.65
C LEU A 362 13.90 -3.49 -15.25
N ALA A 363 14.78 -3.13 -16.19
CA ALA A 363 15.98 -2.35 -15.89
C ALA A 363 15.65 -0.94 -15.35
N ASP A 364 14.48 -0.42 -15.75
CA ASP A 364 13.99 0.91 -15.41
C ASP A 364 13.31 0.98 -14.03
N VAL A 365 13.10 -0.15 -13.35
CA VAL A 365 12.51 -0.17 -12.00
C VAL A 365 13.37 0.55 -10.97
N ASP A 366 14.68 0.68 -11.22
CA ASP A 366 15.64 1.33 -10.31
C ASP A 366 16.04 2.75 -10.74
N ARG A 367 15.47 3.26 -11.85
CA ARG A 367 15.81 4.57 -12.40
C ARG A 367 14.72 5.56 -12.02
N SER A 368 15.08 6.56 -11.21
CA SER A 368 14.23 7.75 -10.99
C SER A 368 14.06 8.54 -12.28
N ASP A 369 15.10 8.53 -13.13
CA ASP A 369 15.24 9.31 -14.34
C ASP A 369 15.17 8.39 -15.57
N CYS A 370 14.08 7.65 -15.72
CA CYS A 370 13.78 7.09 -17.03
C CYS A 370 13.48 8.26 -17.95
N ASN A 371 14.12 8.35 -19.11
CA ASN A 371 13.63 9.22 -20.18
C ASN A 371 13.08 8.25 -21.22
N VAL A 372 11.76 8.22 -21.39
CA VAL A 372 11.19 7.65 -22.61
C VAL A 372 11.79 8.46 -23.77
N THR A 373 12.77 7.88 -24.46
CA THR A 373 13.42 8.54 -25.59
C THR A 373 12.34 8.87 -26.60
N LYS A 374 12.12 10.17 -26.86
CA LYS A 374 11.38 10.65 -28.02
C LYS A 374 11.99 9.99 -29.26
N THR A 375 11.40 8.91 -29.75
CA THR A 375 11.77 8.34 -31.02
C THR A 375 11.29 9.29 -32.11
N ASP A 376 12.19 9.60 -33.04
CA ASP A 376 12.02 10.60 -34.08
C ASP A 376 10.69 10.44 -34.84
N ALA A 377 9.85 11.48 -34.75
CA ALA A 377 8.92 11.98 -35.78
C ALA A 377 8.17 10.99 -36.68
N SER A 378 7.82 9.79 -36.22
CA SER A 378 6.72 9.02 -36.77
C SER A 378 5.68 8.76 -35.70
N SER A 379 4.51 9.28 -35.99
CA SER A 379 3.31 9.34 -35.18
C SER A 379 2.70 7.96 -34.86
N THR A 380 3.44 7.03 -34.25
CA THR A 380 3.01 5.64 -34.05
C THR A 380 3.42 5.03 -32.71
N VAL A 381 2.50 4.29 -32.08
CA VAL A 381 2.77 3.39 -30.95
C VAL A 381 2.87 1.97 -31.49
N HIS A 382 4.06 1.37 -31.44
CA HIS A 382 4.27 -0.01 -31.87
C HIS A 382 4.00 -0.97 -30.71
N CYS A 383 3.04 -1.88 -30.90
CA CYS A 383 2.74 -2.96 -29.97
C CYS A 383 3.01 -4.30 -30.64
N VAL A 384 3.93 -5.07 -30.07
CA VAL A 384 4.29 -6.39 -30.59
C VAL A 384 3.62 -7.44 -29.69
N ARG A 385 2.71 -8.24 -30.26
CA ARG A 385 2.09 -9.36 -29.53
C ARG A 385 2.33 -10.65 -30.32
N GLN A 386 3.16 -11.55 -29.75
CA GLN A 386 3.32 -12.95 -30.16
C GLN A 386 2.96 -13.25 -31.63
N ASP A 387 3.81 -12.76 -32.55
CA ASP A 387 3.77 -12.96 -34.01
C ASP A 387 2.88 -12.01 -34.84
N ASP A 388 2.15 -11.07 -34.23
CA ASP A 388 1.46 -9.96 -34.91
C ASP A 388 2.04 -8.59 -34.48
N ASP A 389 2.56 -7.85 -35.47
CA ASP A 389 2.99 -6.46 -35.29
C ASP A 389 1.76 -5.55 -35.43
N HIS A 390 1.28 -5.00 -34.31
CA HIS A 390 0.25 -3.97 -34.30
C HIS A 390 0.92 -2.59 -34.26
N VAL A 391 0.69 -1.81 -35.30
CA VAL A 391 1.08 -0.40 -35.32
C VAL A 391 -0.19 0.40 -35.05
N PHE A 392 -0.25 1.07 -33.90
CA PHE A 392 -1.29 2.04 -33.63
C PHE A 392 -0.82 3.39 -34.18
N TYR A 393 -1.58 3.95 -35.11
CA TYR A 393 -1.39 5.34 -35.49
C TYR A 393 -1.99 6.23 -34.41
N LEU A 394 -1.40 7.39 -34.18
CA LEU A 394 -1.83 8.28 -33.10
C LEU A 394 -3.25 8.81 -33.28
N GLU A 395 -3.74 8.85 -34.53
CA GLU A 395 -5.13 9.15 -34.88
C GLU A 395 -6.12 8.08 -34.42
N ASP A 396 -5.65 6.86 -34.14
CA ASP A 396 -6.49 5.75 -33.69
C ASP A 396 -6.66 5.71 -32.17
N ILE A 397 -5.96 6.57 -31.41
CA ILE A 397 -5.97 6.57 -29.93
C ILE A 397 -6.96 7.61 -29.42
N LYS A 398 -8.09 7.16 -28.85
CA LYS A 398 -9.12 8.05 -28.27
C LYS A 398 -8.78 8.54 -26.87
N GLY A 399 -7.93 7.82 -26.15
CA GLY A 399 -7.56 8.19 -24.80
C GLY A 399 -6.80 7.09 -24.07
N ILE A 400 -6.34 7.42 -22.88
CA ILE A 400 -5.63 6.52 -21.98
C ILE A 400 -6.21 6.60 -20.57
N SER A 401 -6.32 5.46 -19.89
CA SER A 401 -6.75 5.38 -18.50
C SER A 401 -5.73 4.60 -17.69
N MET A 402 -5.18 5.23 -16.65
CA MET A 402 -4.31 4.55 -15.71
C MET A 402 -5.12 3.58 -14.85
N THR A 403 -4.54 2.41 -14.59
CA THR A 403 -5.15 1.36 -13.75
C THR A 403 -4.32 1.18 -12.48
N LYS A 404 -4.66 0.18 -11.65
CA LYS A 404 -3.83 -0.15 -10.48
C LYS A 404 -2.34 -0.30 -10.84
N GLN A 405 -1.53 0.43 -10.06
CA GLN A 405 -0.06 0.52 -9.97
C GLN A 405 0.78 0.61 -11.26
N ARG A 406 0.62 -0.26 -12.27
CA ARG A 406 1.57 -0.40 -13.40
C ARG A 406 0.96 -0.64 -14.77
N SER A 407 -0.35 -0.49 -14.95
CA SER A 407 -0.96 -0.64 -16.28
C SER A 407 -1.70 0.60 -16.77
N VAL A 408 -1.87 0.70 -18.08
CA VAL A 408 -2.67 1.71 -18.77
C VAL A 408 -3.59 1.02 -19.75
N TYR A 409 -4.88 1.33 -19.68
CA TYR A 409 -5.83 1.02 -20.74
C TYR A 409 -5.69 2.05 -21.85
N LEU A 410 -5.55 1.57 -23.08
CA LEU A 410 -5.55 2.38 -24.30
C LEU A 410 -6.90 2.18 -25.01
N PHE A 411 -7.62 3.28 -25.22
CA PHE A 411 -8.86 3.30 -25.99
C PHE A 411 -8.54 3.58 -27.46
N THR A 412 -9.07 2.76 -28.38
CA THR A 412 -8.81 2.93 -29.81
C THR A 412 -10.09 3.08 -30.64
N VAL A 413 -10.01 3.73 -31.80
CA VAL A 413 -11.15 4.05 -32.68
C VAL A 413 -11.69 2.81 -33.42
N PHE A 414 -10.80 1.96 -33.92
CA PHE A 414 -11.16 0.90 -34.88
C PHE A 414 -11.10 -0.52 -34.33
N TYR A 415 -10.51 -0.74 -33.16
CA TYR A 415 -10.47 -2.07 -32.56
C TYR A 415 -11.56 -2.18 -31.52
N SER A 416 -12.44 -3.18 -31.67
CA SER A 416 -13.42 -3.59 -30.65
C SER A 416 -12.78 -4.22 -29.39
N LEU A 417 -11.46 -4.08 -29.25
CA LEU A 417 -10.64 -4.65 -28.19
C LEU A 417 -9.83 -3.51 -27.55
N ASP A 418 -10.12 -3.22 -26.29
CA ASP A 418 -9.30 -2.33 -25.47
C ASP A 418 -7.97 -3.03 -25.12
N PHE A 419 -6.87 -2.28 -25.17
CA PHE A 419 -5.53 -2.81 -24.87
C PHE A 419 -5.09 -2.41 -23.47
N THR A 420 -4.54 -3.35 -22.71
CA THR A 420 -3.88 -3.09 -21.43
C THR A 420 -2.36 -3.14 -21.62
N PHE A 421 -1.72 -1.98 -21.57
CA PHE A 421 -0.26 -1.86 -21.56
C PHE A 421 0.24 -2.03 -20.13
N LYS A 422 1.25 -2.88 -19.93
CA LYS A 422 1.92 -3.04 -18.64
C LYS A 422 3.29 -2.36 -18.69
N PHE A 423 3.63 -1.66 -17.62
CA PHE A 423 4.87 -0.90 -17.49
C PHE A 423 5.73 -1.49 -16.37
N SER A 424 7.03 -1.29 -16.50
CA SER A 424 8.01 -1.79 -15.53
C SER A 424 7.83 -1.15 -14.16
N CYS A 425 7.60 0.16 -14.13
CA CYS A 425 7.31 0.94 -12.92
C CYS A 425 6.32 2.07 -13.18
N GLU A 426 5.84 2.67 -12.09
CA GLU A 426 4.88 3.79 -12.10
C GLU A 426 5.44 5.03 -12.82
N ASN A 427 6.71 5.36 -12.64
CA ASN A 427 7.35 6.50 -13.30
C ASN A 427 7.31 6.38 -14.84
N VAL A 428 7.65 5.20 -15.39
CA VAL A 428 7.63 4.97 -16.84
C VAL A 428 6.19 5.04 -17.37
N ARG A 429 5.22 4.51 -16.61
CA ARG A 429 3.79 4.62 -16.91
C ARG A 429 3.35 6.09 -16.97
N GLU A 430 3.72 6.88 -15.97
CA GLU A 430 3.36 8.31 -15.89
C GLU A 430 3.97 9.11 -17.03
N GLN A 431 5.23 8.83 -17.39
CA GLN A 431 5.87 9.47 -18.55
C GLN A 431 5.20 9.10 -19.86
N PHE A 432 4.89 7.83 -20.07
CA PHE A 432 4.10 7.40 -21.22
C PHE A 432 2.76 8.15 -21.26
N CYS A 433 2.06 8.25 -20.13
CA CYS A 433 0.82 9.00 -20.03
C CYS A 433 1.01 10.49 -20.33
N SER A 434 2.06 11.13 -19.81
CA SER A 434 2.36 12.54 -20.09
C SER A 434 2.62 12.76 -21.58
N VAL A 435 3.46 11.93 -22.20
CA VAL A 435 3.75 12.03 -23.65
C VAL A 435 2.47 11.89 -24.47
N VAL A 436 1.61 10.93 -24.12
CA VAL A 436 0.32 10.75 -24.81
C VAL A 436 -0.63 11.93 -24.56
N ARG A 437 -0.67 12.51 -23.35
CA ARG A 437 -1.50 13.69 -23.07
C ARG A 437 -0.98 14.94 -23.78
N ASP A 438 0.32 15.24 -23.64
CA ASP A 438 0.98 16.45 -24.12
C ASP A 438 1.03 16.53 -25.65
N GLN A 439 1.11 15.38 -26.33
CA GLN A 439 1.16 15.34 -27.80
C GLN A 439 -0.22 15.18 -28.46
N PHE A 440 -1.26 14.71 -27.75
CA PHE A 440 -2.53 14.30 -28.38
C PHE A 440 -3.81 14.86 -27.77
N LEU A 441 -3.84 15.31 -26.51
CA LEU A 441 -5.02 15.95 -25.93
C LEU A 441 -4.94 17.47 -26.14
N SER A 442 -5.15 17.93 -27.37
CA SER A 442 -5.51 19.34 -27.58
C SER A 442 -6.88 19.62 -26.94
N GLU A 443 -7.09 20.82 -26.39
CA GLU A 443 -8.34 21.27 -25.76
C GLU A 443 -9.60 21.00 -26.62
N GLU A 444 -9.42 20.84 -27.94
CA GLU A 444 -10.48 20.61 -28.92
C GLU A 444 -11.02 19.15 -28.96
N GLN A 445 -10.25 18.15 -28.52
CA GLN A 445 -10.68 16.73 -28.50
C GLN A 445 -11.10 16.22 -27.12
N LEU A 446 -10.82 16.97 -26.04
CA LEU A 446 -11.34 16.70 -24.71
C LEU A 446 -12.87 16.97 -24.62
N GLY A 447 -13.41 17.71 -25.59
CA GLY A 447 -14.85 17.94 -25.76
C GLY A 447 -15.67 16.70 -26.11
N ASP A 448 -15.03 15.61 -26.56
CA ASP A 448 -15.71 14.34 -26.89
C ASP A 448 -15.73 13.33 -25.73
N LEU A 449 -15.30 13.72 -24.52
CA LEU A 449 -15.58 12.98 -23.27
C LEU A 449 -17.04 13.12 -22.79
N VAL A 450 -17.96 13.41 -23.72
CA VAL A 450 -19.36 13.03 -23.54
C VAL A 450 -19.38 11.51 -23.49
N LEU A 451 -19.48 10.95 -22.28
CA LEU A 451 -19.95 9.58 -22.11
C LEU A 451 -21.39 9.55 -22.63
N GLU A 452 -21.54 9.39 -23.95
CA GLU A 452 -22.80 9.08 -24.59
C GLU A 452 -23.21 7.68 -24.13
N ASP A 453 -23.99 7.65 -23.05
CA ASP A 453 -25.07 6.67 -23.02
C ASP A 453 -25.99 7.03 -24.18
N SER A 454 -26.08 6.12 -25.15
CA SER A 454 -26.83 6.29 -26.39
C SER A 454 -28.22 6.86 -26.09
N SER A 455 -28.50 8.10 -26.58
CA SER A 455 -29.82 8.71 -26.87
C SER A 455 -30.20 10.07 -26.25
N THR A 456 -29.36 10.79 -25.48
CA THR A 456 -29.75 12.12 -24.94
C THR A 456 -28.67 13.19 -25.06
N ALA A 457 -29.08 14.39 -25.53
CA ALA A 457 -28.26 15.60 -25.65
C ALA A 457 -27.50 15.97 -24.36
N PRO A 458 -26.36 16.69 -24.45
CA PRO A 458 -25.60 17.13 -23.28
C PRO A 458 -26.47 17.91 -22.26
N LEU A 459 -26.28 17.64 -20.97
CA LEU A 459 -27.04 18.24 -19.89
C LEU A 459 -26.67 19.72 -19.70
N GLU A 460 -27.53 20.62 -20.16
CA GLU A 460 -27.41 22.06 -19.90
C GLU A 460 -27.88 22.41 -18.47
N PHE A 461 -27.12 23.23 -17.74
CA PHE A 461 -27.44 23.68 -16.39
C PHE A 461 -27.04 25.14 -16.14
N GLU A 462 -27.70 25.77 -15.16
CA GLU A 462 -27.45 27.13 -14.69
C GLU A 462 -27.32 27.16 -13.16
N TYR A 463 -26.47 28.03 -12.61
CA TYR A 463 -26.37 28.23 -11.16
C TYR A 463 -27.59 28.99 -10.65
N GLU A 464 -28.07 28.66 -9.45
CA GLU A 464 -29.14 29.44 -8.81
C GLU A 464 -28.55 30.76 -8.25
N ASN A 465 -29.30 31.86 -8.37
CA ASN A 465 -28.87 33.23 -8.03
C ASN A 465 -27.95 33.29 -6.78
N ASP A 466 -26.86 34.04 -6.88
CA ASP A 466 -25.81 34.26 -5.87
C ASP A 466 -24.81 33.10 -5.63
N GLU A 467 -24.69 32.13 -6.54
CA GLU A 467 -23.71 31.01 -6.43
C GLU A 467 -23.73 30.38 -5.03
N ARG A 468 -24.93 30.09 -4.53
CA ARG A 468 -25.11 29.68 -3.15
C ARG A 468 -24.36 28.38 -2.86
N GLU A 469 -23.20 28.51 -2.20
CA GLU A 469 -22.38 27.40 -1.70
C GLU A 469 -23.19 26.58 -0.68
N LEU A 470 -23.39 25.29 -0.97
CA LEU A 470 -23.99 24.32 -0.06
C LEU A 470 -22.97 23.78 0.94
N GLY A 471 -21.71 23.71 0.52
CA GLY A 471 -20.60 23.31 1.36
C GLY A 471 -19.31 23.08 0.57
N ARG A 472 -18.21 23.00 1.31
CA ARG A 472 -16.87 22.75 0.80
C ARG A 472 -16.33 21.43 1.33
N GLY A 473 -15.99 20.53 0.43
CA GLY A 473 -15.34 19.26 0.72
C GLY A 473 -13.82 19.36 0.60
N SER A 474 -13.14 18.22 0.73
CA SER A 474 -11.69 18.09 0.48
C SER A 474 -11.31 18.33 -0.98
N PHE A 475 -12.18 17.92 -1.91
CA PHE A 475 -11.92 17.94 -3.35
C PHE A 475 -12.51 19.17 -4.08
N GLY A 476 -13.39 19.94 -3.45
CA GLY A 476 -14.13 20.96 -4.19
C GLY A 476 -15.27 21.62 -3.46
N VAL A 477 -15.98 22.49 -4.18
CA VAL A 477 -17.11 23.29 -3.68
C VAL A 477 -18.40 22.78 -4.30
N VAL A 478 -19.47 22.69 -3.51
CA VAL A 478 -20.78 22.26 -3.99
C VAL A 478 -21.72 23.46 -4.06
N TYR A 479 -22.30 23.71 -5.23
CA TYR A 479 -23.26 24.77 -5.49
C TYR A 479 -24.66 24.21 -5.76
N VAL A 480 -25.66 25.06 -5.59
CA VAL A 480 -27.01 24.79 -6.12
C VAL A 480 -27.07 25.20 -7.57
N GLY A 481 -27.54 24.30 -8.42
CA GLY A 481 -27.85 24.59 -9.81
C GLY A 481 -29.24 24.13 -10.21
N ARG A 482 -29.55 24.32 -11.49
CA ARG A 482 -30.80 23.91 -12.11
C ARG A 482 -30.53 23.41 -13.52
N LEU A 483 -31.12 22.28 -13.90
CA LEU A 483 -31.10 21.81 -15.29
C LEU A 483 -31.96 22.73 -16.15
N VAL A 484 -31.42 23.21 -17.28
CA VAL A 484 -32.10 24.14 -18.20
C VAL A 484 -33.35 23.49 -18.79
N THR A 485 -33.23 22.24 -19.24
CA THR A 485 -34.29 21.49 -19.93
C THR A 485 -35.48 21.14 -19.04
N SER A 486 -35.23 20.74 -17.80
CA SER A 486 -36.26 20.23 -16.88
C SER A 486 -36.62 21.17 -15.73
N GLN A 487 -35.86 22.26 -15.56
CA GLN A 487 -35.95 23.18 -14.43
C GLN A 487 -35.80 22.51 -13.05
N ARG A 488 -35.28 21.27 -13.01
CA ARG A 488 -35.01 20.51 -11.79
C ARG A 488 -33.79 21.07 -11.08
N LYS A 489 -33.89 21.29 -9.76
CA LYS A 489 -32.75 21.66 -8.92
C LYS A 489 -31.77 20.50 -8.75
N ILE A 490 -30.49 20.81 -8.82
CA ILE A 490 -29.37 19.87 -8.73
C ILE A 490 -28.28 20.42 -7.81
N ALA A 491 -27.40 19.54 -7.37
CA ALA A 491 -26.14 19.90 -6.75
C ALA A 491 -25.01 19.81 -7.79
N ILE A 492 -24.16 20.83 -7.86
CA ILE A 492 -23.01 20.90 -8.77
C ILE A 492 -21.75 20.90 -7.92
N LYS A 493 -20.97 19.82 -7.95
CA LYS A 493 -19.67 19.73 -7.26
C LYS A 493 -18.58 20.15 -8.24
N GLU A 494 -17.94 21.27 -7.97
CA GLU A 494 -16.83 21.80 -8.77
C GLU A 494 -15.48 21.43 -8.18
N ILE A 495 -14.61 20.91 -9.04
CA ILE A 495 -13.27 20.45 -8.70
C ILE A 495 -12.31 21.10 -9.70
N PRO A 496 -11.31 21.87 -9.27
CA PRO A 496 -10.32 22.45 -10.17
C PRO A 496 -9.59 21.37 -10.97
N ALA A 497 -9.48 21.55 -12.29
CA ALA A 497 -8.87 20.57 -13.19
C ALA A 497 -7.33 20.55 -13.13
N ASP A 498 -6.72 21.60 -12.58
CA ASP A 498 -5.26 21.78 -12.52
C ASP A 498 -4.55 20.89 -11.48
N ASP A 499 -5.29 20.18 -10.62
CA ASP A 499 -4.69 19.28 -9.62
C ASP A 499 -4.60 17.84 -10.15
N SER A 500 -3.56 17.57 -10.94
CA SER A 500 -3.32 16.29 -11.60
C SER A 500 -3.23 15.08 -10.65
N SER A 501 -2.95 15.33 -9.35
CA SER A 501 -2.85 14.29 -8.32
C SER A 501 -4.21 13.78 -7.85
N GLN A 502 -5.23 14.64 -7.87
CA GLN A 502 -6.59 14.31 -7.39
C GLN A 502 -7.52 13.88 -8.54
N PHE A 503 -7.17 14.22 -9.78
CA PHE A 503 -8.01 13.91 -10.95
C PHE A 503 -8.33 12.42 -11.09
N GLN A 504 -7.41 11.52 -10.74
CA GLN A 504 -7.64 10.07 -10.80
C GLN A 504 -8.66 9.59 -9.75
N GLU A 505 -8.57 10.08 -8.51
CA GLU A 505 -9.53 9.75 -7.44
C GLU A 505 -10.94 10.21 -7.81
N VAL A 506 -11.02 11.37 -8.47
CA VAL A 506 -12.28 11.98 -8.90
C VAL A 506 -12.90 11.23 -10.09
N VAL A 507 -12.09 10.74 -11.04
CA VAL A 507 -12.58 9.91 -12.15
C VAL A 507 -13.05 8.54 -11.65
N GLU A 508 -12.34 7.93 -10.69
CA GLU A 508 -12.81 6.71 -10.03
C GLU A 508 -14.11 6.95 -9.25
N GLU A 509 -14.24 8.10 -8.55
CA GLU A 509 -15.47 8.54 -7.90
C GLU A 509 -16.64 8.61 -8.90
N ILE A 510 -16.46 9.31 -10.03
CA ILE A 510 -17.49 9.42 -11.09
C ILE A 510 -17.88 8.05 -11.66
N ARG A 511 -16.90 7.18 -11.92
CA ARG A 511 -17.15 5.85 -12.49
C ARG A 511 -17.89 4.94 -11.52
N LEU A 512 -17.54 4.97 -10.24
CA LEU A 512 -18.27 4.24 -9.21
C LEU A 512 -19.67 4.82 -9.07
N HIS A 513 -19.76 6.13 -8.86
CA HIS A 513 -21.01 6.84 -8.59
C HIS A 513 -22.04 6.72 -9.73
N SER A 514 -21.59 6.77 -10.99
CA SER A 514 -22.47 6.60 -12.16
C SER A 514 -23.12 5.22 -12.28
N ARG A 515 -22.60 4.21 -11.58
CA ARG A 515 -23.14 2.83 -11.57
C ARG A 515 -24.04 2.55 -10.37
N LEU A 516 -24.10 3.46 -9.39
CA LEU A 516 -24.89 3.29 -8.19
C LEU A 516 -26.32 3.77 -8.41
N ALA A 517 -27.28 2.90 -8.15
CA ALA A 517 -28.70 3.23 -8.18
C ALA A 517 -29.38 2.66 -6.93
N HIS A 518 -29.50 3.49 -5.90
CA HIS A 518 -30.10 3.08 -4.62
C HIS A 518 -30.78 4.27 -3.91
N PRO A 519 -31.95 4.10 -3.26
CA PRO A 519 -32.67 5.20 -2.58
C PRO A 519 -31.89 5.91 -1.46
N ASN A 520 -30.89 5.25 -0.88
CA ASN A 520 -30.04 5.81 0.18
C ASN A 520 -28.64 6.22 -0.31
N ILE A 521 -28.44 6.33 -1.62
CA ILE A 521 -27.21 6.83 -2.23
C ILE A 521 -27.59 8.00 -3.14
N VAL A 522 -26.89 9.13 -3.00
CA VAL A 522 -27.12 10.31 -3.82
C VAL A 522 -27.03 9.93 -5.30
N CYS A 523 -28.03 10.23 -6.09
CA CYS A 523 -28.06 9.92 -7.51
C CYS A 523 -27.08 10.79 -8.32
N TYR A 524 -26.25 10.14 -9.11
CA TYR A 524 -25.41 10.77 -10.14
C TYR A 524 -26.25 11.14 -11.36
N LEU A 525 -26.07 12.34 -11.90
CA LEU A 525 -26.78 12.82 -13.09
C LEU A 525 -25.86 12.98 -14.30
N GLY A 526 -24.59 13.34 -14.08
CA GLY A 526 -23.63 13.58 -15.16
C GLY A 526 -22.37 14.29 -14.67
N ALA A 527 -21.41 14.49 -15.57
CA ALA A 527 -20.23 15.30 -15.30
C ALA A 527 -19.86 16.09 -16.56
N VAL A 528 -19.34 17.30 -16.38
CA VAL A 528 -18.84 18.14 -17.47
C VAL A 528 -17.52 18.79 -17.04
N LEU A 529 -16.60 18.98 -17.98
CA LEU A 529 -15.41 19.78 -17.77
C LEU A 529 -15.62 21.14 -18.43
N GLN A 530 -15.66 22.21 -17.63
CA GLN A 530 -15.95 23.56 -18.13
C GLN A 530 -15.24 24.60 -17.24
N ASP A 531 -14.70 25.66 -17.86
CA ASP A 531 -14.06 26.79 -17.17
C ASP A 531 -12.91 26.37 -16.24
N GLY A 532 -12.13 25.35 -16.64
CA GLY A 532 -11.04 24.80 -15.84
C GLY A 532 -11.49 24.00 -14.61
N HIS A 533 -12.76 23.63 -14.53
CA HIS A 533 -13.33 22.86 -13.42
C HIS A 533 -14.09 21.63 -13.93
N LEU A 534 -13.86 20.49 -13.29
CA LEU A 534 -14.72 19.33 -13.43
C LEU A 534 -15.96 19.53 -12.54
N LYS A 535 -17.13 19.51 -13.16
CA LYS A 535 -18.42 19.76 -12.55
C LYS A 535 -19.21 18.46 -12.53
N ILE A 536 -19.42 17.89 -11.35
CA ILE A 536 -20.21 16.67 -11.16
C ILE A 536 -21.64 17.08 -10.79
N LEU A 537 -22.60 16.67 -11.61
CA LEU A 537 -24.02 16.95 -11.45
C LEU A 537 -24.68 15.81 -10.66
N MET A 538 -25.32 16.16 -9.55
CA MET A 538 -25.94 15.21 -8.62
C MET A 538 -27.34 15.66 -8.23
N GLU A 539 -28.14 14.74 -7.68
CA GLU A 539 -29.39 15.16 -7.06
C GLU A 539 -29.16 16.11 -5.87
N LEU A 540 -30.03 17.10 -5.73
CA LEU A 540 -30.00 18.00 -4.59
C LEU A 540 -30.77 17.39 -3.42
N VAL A 541 -30.09 17.18 -2.28
CA VAL A 541 -30.71 16.73 -1.03
C VAL A 541 -31.07 17.95 -0.16
N PRO A 542 -32.36 18.31 -0.04
CA PRO A 542 -32.77 19.58 0.59
C PRO A 542 -32.55 19.60 2.11
N GLY A 543 -32.40 18.44 2.75
CA GLY A 543 -32.19 18.31 4.20
C GLY A 543 -30.77 18.67 4.67
N GLY A 544 -29.80 18.78 3.74
CA GLY A 544 -28.40 18.99 4.07
C GLY A 544 -27.78 17.82 4.85
N SER A 545 -26.56 18.02 5.38
CA SER A 545 -25.86 16.96 6.11
C SER A 545 -26.41 16.73 7.52
N LEU A 546 -26.31 15.49 8.00
CA LEU A 546 -26.68 15.12 9.36
C LEU A 546 -25.90 15.94 10.40
N THR A 547 -24.64 16.28 10.12
CA THR A 547 -23.82 17.20 10.93
C THR A 547 -24.46 18.57 11.06
N SER A 548 -25.02 19.11 9.97
CA SER A 548 -25.69 20.41 9.99
C SER A 548 -27.00 20.36 10.79
N LEU A 549 -27.75 19.26 10.68
CA LEU A 549 -28.93 19.01 11.50
C LEU A 549 -28.59 18.91 13.00
N LEU A 550 -27.55 18.16 13.36
CA LEU A 550 -27.07 18.02 14.74
C LEU A 550 -26.58 19.35 15.33
N LYS A 551 -25.90 20.18 14.54
CA LYS A 551 -25.49 21.53 14.95
C LYS A 551 -26.70 22.45 15.19
N LYS A 552 -27.73 22.35 14.34
CA LYS A 552 -28.89 23.24 14.38
C LYS A 552 -29.90 22.85 15.45
N TYR A 553 -30.12 21.56 15.67
CA TYR A 553 -31.20 21.04 16.51
C TYR A 553 -30.70 20.26 17.74
N GLY A 554 -29.38 20.08 17.90
CA GLY A 554 -28.79 19.30 18.98
C GLY A 554 -28.85 17.79 18.72
N PRO A 555 -28.60 16.97 19.75
CA PRO A 555 -28.67 15.51 19.65
C PRO A 555 -30.02 15.05 19.09
N LEU A 556 -29.98 14.09 18.16
CA LEU A 556 -31.19 13.46 17.64
C LEU A 556 -31.83 12.58 18.71
N LYS A 557 -33.16 12.50 18.67
CA LYS A 557 -33.89 11.57 19.52
C LYS A 557 -33.71 10.14 18.99
N GLU A 558 -33.72 9.18 19.90
CA GLU A 558 -33.52 7.75 19.65
C GLU A 558 -34.30 7.22 18.41
N PRO A 559 -35.59 7.57 18.16
CA PRO A 559 -36.30 7.11 16.97
C PRO A 559 -35.70 7.60 15.64
N ALA A 560 -35.22 8.85 15.61
CA ALA A 560 -34.59 9.42 14.42
C ALA A 560 -33.19 8.82 14.20
N VAL A 561 -32.46 8.50 15.28
CA VAL A 561 -31.18 7.79 15.19
C VAL A 561 -31.38 6.40 14.57
N ALA A 562 -32.40 5.66 15.01
CA ALA A 562 -32.71 4.34 14.47
C ALA A 562 -33.08 4.41 12.98
N GLU A 563 -33.90 5.39 12.58
CA GLU A 563 -34.31 5.57 11.18
C GLU A 563 -33.11 5.92 10.27
N TYR A 564 -32.23 6.84 10.68
CA TYR A 564 -31.03 7.15 9.90
C TYR A 564 -30.05 5.99 9.85
N SER A 565 -29.90 5.24 10.95
CA SER A 565 -29.01 4.07 11.00
C SER A 565 -29.49 2.98 10.04
N GLU A 566 -30.79 2.73 9.98
CA GLU A 566 -31.40 1.79 9.03
C GLU A 566 -31.12 2.19 7.57
N GLN A 567 -31.32 3.46 7.21
CA GLN A 567 -31.04 3.97 5.86
C GLN A 567 -29.56 3.88 5.48
N ILE A 568 -28.65 4.17 6.41
CA ILE A 568 -27.20 4.04 6.20
C ILE A 568 -26.84 2.58 5.94
N LEU A 569 -27.36 1.66 6.75
CA LEU A 569 -27.07 0.24 6.63
C LEU A 569 -27.62 -0.35 5.33
N GLN A 570 -28.80 0.09 4.87
CA GLN A 570 -29.35 -0.28 3.56
C GLN A 570 -28.42 0.16 2.42
N GLY A 571 -27.91 1.40 2.46
CA GLY A 571 -26.93 1.91 1.50
C GLY A 571 -25.63 1.13 1.50
N LEU A 572 -25.07 0.82 2.69
CA LEU A 572 -23.84 0.03 2.81
C LEU A 572 -24.01 -1.40 2.31
N ASN A 573 -25.13 -2.06 2.61
CA ASN A 573 -25.40 -3.41 2.12
C ASN A 573 -25.51 -3.47 0.58
N TYR A 574 -25.93 -2.38 -0.08
CA TYR A 574 -25.87 -2.28 -1.54
C TYR A 574 -24.44 -2.15 -2.06
N LEU A 575 -23.56 -1.42 -1.36
CA LEU A 575 -22.17 -1.19 -1.78
C LEU A 575 -21.24 -2.39 -1.56
N VAL A 576 -21.53 -3.24 -0.56
CA VAL A 576 -20.72 -4.41 -0.20
C VAL A 576 -21.05 -5.65 -1.05
N ARG A 577 -22.18 -5.63 -1.77
CA ARG A 577 -22.58 -6.69 -2.72
C ARG A 577 -22.11 -6.37 -4.13
#